data_AF-A0A1H7TVB3-F1
#
_entry.id   AF-A0A1H7TVB3-F1
#
_cell.length_a   1.000
_cell.length_b   1.000
_cell.length_c   1.000
_cell.angle_alpha   90.00
_cell.angle_beta   90.00
_cell.angle_gamma   90.00
#
_symmetry.space_group_name_H-M   'P 1'
#
loop_
_entity.id
_entity.type
_entity.pdbx_description
1 polymer ?
#
loop_
_entity_poly.entity_id
_entity_poly.type
_entity_poly.pdbx_seq_one_letter_code
_entity_poly.pdbx_strand_id
1 'polypeptide(L)'
;MVLLKINYRLAQGAGVIGVLLGLLAFGYHYTFIDSTLPGYRLITAPAIFALSFFSPETAFWPKMLIFLSAQYLGYFLMMMVMKQVIRLARL
;
A
#
# COMPACT_ATOMS: atom_id res chain seq x y z
N MET A 1 21.09 10.67 19.38
CA MET A 1 20.29 10.92 18.16
C MET A 1 20.34 9.67 17.29
N VAL A 2 19.30 8.82 17.36
CA VAL A 2 19.31 7.46 16.79
C VAL A 2 19.21 7.53 15.27
N LEU A 3 20.26 7.06 14.59
CA LEU A 3 20.34 6.99 13.14
C LEU A 3 19.40 5.87 12.65
N LEU A 4 18.17 6.21 12.26
CA LEU A 4 17.23 5.27 11.65
C LEU A 4 17.78 4.82 10.29
N LYS A 5 18.57 3.75 10.29
CA LYS A 5 19.19 3.16 9.10
C LYS A 5 18.14 2.33 8.38
N ILE A 6 17.33 2.98 7.54
CA ILE A 6 16.30 2.28 6.75
C ILE A 6 17.01 1.34 5.76
N ASN A 7 16.93 0.04 6.02
CA ASN A 7 17.50 -1.01 5.17
C ASN A 7 16.44 -1.62 4.26
N TYR A 8 16.86 -2.33 3.21
CA TYR A 8 15.94 -2.95 2.24
C TYR A 8 14.94 -3.91 2.92
N ARG A 9 15.35 -4.58 4.00
CA ARG A 9 14.47 -5.46 4.81
C ARG A 9 13.31 -4.70 5.45
N LEU A 10 13.51 -3.45 5.85
CA LEU A 10 12.43 -2.62 6.41
C LEU A 10 11.45 -2.19 5.32
N ALA A 11 11.94 -1.91 4.11
CA ALA A 11 11.07 -1.64 2.96
C ALA A 11 10.24 -2.88 2.57
N GLN A 12 10.86 -4.07 2.57
CA GLN A 12 10.14 -5.34 2.37
C GLN A 12 9.06 -5.55 3.45
N GLY A 13 9.42 -5.33 4.72
CA GLY A 13 8.47 -5.41 5.83
C GLY A 13 7.30 -4.44 5.65
N ALA A 14 7.55 -3.20 5.22
CA ALA A 14 6.49 -2.25 4.92
C ALA A 14 5.61 -2.69 3.75
N GLY A 15 6.18 -3.29 2.69
CA GLY A 15 5.41 -3.89 1.61
C GLY A 15 4.46 -4.98 2.11
N VAL A 16 4.95 -5.90 2.96
CA VAL A 16 4.11 -6.95 3.58
C VAL A 16 3.01 -6.33 4.46
N ILE A 17 3.34 -5.33 5.27
CA ILE A 17 2.35 -4.59 6.07
C ILE A 17 1.30 -3.94 5.16
N GLY A 18 1.70 -3.35 4.04
CA GLY A 18 0.79 -2.76 3.04
C GLY A 18 -0.21 -3.77 2.48
N VAL A 19 0.24 -5.01 2.21
CA VAL A 19 -0.65 -6.11 1.79
C VAL A 19 -1.64 -6.48 2.88
N LEU A 20 -1.19 -6.63 4.12
CA LEU A 20 -2.07 -6.95 5.25
C LEU A 20 -3.12 -5.85 5.48
N LEU A 21 -2.70 -4.58 5.43
CA LEU A 21 -3.60 -3.43 5.51
C LEU A 21 -4.60 -3.42 4.35
N GLY A 22 -4.15 -3.75 3.14
CA GLY A 22 -5.00 -3.90 1.96
C GLY A 22 -6.07 -4.98 2.15
N LEU A 23 -5.69 -6.16 2.64
CA LEU A 23 -6.61 -7.26 2.92
C LEU A 23 -7.65 -6.89 3.99
N LEU A 24 -7.21 -6.26 5.08
CA LEU A 24 -8.11 -5.82 6.15
C LEU A 24 -9.07 -4.73 5.66
N ALA A 25 -8.56 -3.74 4.94
CA ALA A 25 -9.36 -2.65 4.38
C ALA A 25 -10.39 -3.17 3.37
N PHE A 26 -9.95 -4.05 2.45
CA PHE A 26 -10.83 -4.68 1.47
C PHE A 26 -11.87 -5.57 2.16
N GLY A 27 -11.45 -6.44 3.08
CA GLY A 27 -12.35 -7.33 3.80
C GLY A 27 -13.41 -6.59 4.61
N TYR A 28 -13.04 -5.49 5.27
CA TYR A 28 -13.98 -4.60 5.93
C TYR A 28 -14.96 -3.99 4.94
N HIS A 29 -14.47 -3.39 3.85
CA HIS A 29 -15.33 -2.74 2.85
C HIS A 29 -16.27 -3.73 2.14
N TYR A 30 -15.83 -4.95 1.91
CA TYR A 30 -16.62 -6.02 1.32
C TYR A 30 -17.72 -6.53 2.27
N THR A 31 -17.44 -6.58 3.58
CA THR A 31 -18.38 -7.09 4.59
C THR A 31 -19.38 -6.03 5.05
N PHE A 32 -18.95 -4.77 5.16
CA PHE A 32 -19.76 -3.67 5.68
C PHE A 32 -20.07 -2.68 4.56
N ILE A 33 -21.15 -2.93 3.83
CA ILE A 33 -21.57 -2.10 2.68
C ILE A 33 -21.94 -0.67 3.11
N ASP A 34 -22.52 -0.50 4.30
CA ASP A 34 -23.03 0.79 4.78
C ASP A 34 -21.98 1.66 5.48
N SER A 35 -20.74 1.19 5.61
CA SER A 35 -19.68 1.95 6.28
C SER A 35 -18.32 1.77 5.60
N THR A 36 -17.54 2.84 5.56
CA THR A 36 -16.17 2.77 5.06
C THR A 36 -15.19 2.94 6.21
N LEU A 37 -14.12 2.15 6.20
CA LEU A 37 -13.06 2.28 7.20
C LEU A 37 -12.46 3.69 7.11
N PRO A 38 -12.37 4.45 8.22
CA PRO A 38 -11.77 5.78 8.21
C PRO A 38 -10.34 5.73 7.66
N GLY A 39 -10.05 6.53 6.63
CA GLY A 39 -8.75 6.51 5.96
C GLY A 39 -8.57 5.38 4.93
N TYR A 40 -9.62 4.62 4.59
CA TYR A 40 -9.58 3.56 3.56
C TYR A 40 -8.87 4.01 2.27
N ARG A 41 -9.28 5.16 1.72
CA ARG A 41 -8.70 5.70 0.47
C ARG A 41 -7.22 6.01 0.58
N LEU A 42 -6.75 6.40 1.77
CA LEU A 42 -5.34 6.69 2.02
C LEU A 42 -4.54 5.39 2.18
N ILE A 43 -5.04 4.47 3.01
CA ILE A 43 -4.40 3.17 3.27
C ILE A 43 -4.28 2.37 1.98
N THR A 44 -5.32 2.37 1.14
CA THR A 44 -5.38 1.64 -0.13
C THR A 44 -4.97 2.49 -1.33
N ALA A 45 -4.41 3.69 -1.12
CA ALA A 45 -4.07 4.62 -2.20
C ALA A 45 -3.20 3.99 -3.31
N PRO A 46 -2.13 3.23 -3.00
CA PRO A 46 -1.35 2.58 -4.05
C PRO A 46 -2.18 1.62 -4.92
N ALA A 47 -3.07 0.85 -4.30
CA ALA A 47 -3.94 -0.07 -5.02
C ALA A 47 -5.03 0.63 -5.82
N ILE A 48 -5.65 1.68 -5.27
CA ILE A 48 -6.63 2.51 -5.99
C ILE A 48 -5.97 3.13 -7.22
N PHE A 49 -4.75 3.64 -7.08
CA PHE A 49 -3.98 4.20 -8.19
C PHE A 49 -3.72 3.15 -9.28
N ALA A 50 -3.21 1.96 -8.91
CA ALA A 50 -2.96 0.90 -9.88
C ALA A 50 -4.24 0.42 -10.57
N LEU A 51 -5.35 0.32 -9.83
CA LEU A 51 -6.65 -0.08 -10.38
C LEU A 51 -7.28 0.98 -11.29
N SER A 52 -6.91 2.26 -11.16
CA SER A 52 -7.47 3.33 -12.00
C SER A 52 -7.13 3.19 -13.49
N PHE A 53 -6.12 2.38 -13.83
CA PHE A 53 -5.76 2.05 -15.21
C PHE A 53 -6.62 0.94 -15.82
N PHE A 54 -7.47 0.29 -15.02
CA PHE A 54 -8.27 -0.86 -15.43
C PHE A 54 -9.76 -0.53 -15.40
N SER A 55 -10.52 -1.24 -16.23
CA SER A 55 -11.98 -1.08 -16.27
C SER A 55 -12.63 -1.49 -14.94
N PRO A 56 -13.69 -0.81 -14.49
CA PRO A 56 -14.52 -1.27 -13.37
C PRO A 56 -15.05 -2.70 -13.55
N GLU A 57 -15.31 -3.11 -14.80
CA GLU A 57 -15.81 -4.44 -15.19
C GLU A 57 -14.74 -5.55 -15.12
N THR A 58 -13.51 -5.22 -14.73
CA THR A 58 -12.43 -6.21 -14.58
C THR A 58 -12.85 -7.28 -13.58
N ALA A 59 -12.73 -8.55 -14.01
CA ALA A 59 -13.04 -9.71 -13.18
C ALA A 59 -12.34 -9.65 -11.81
N PHE A 60 -12.98 -10.24 -10.81
CA PHE A 60 -12.58 -10.13 -9.41
C PHE A 60 -11.12 -10.59 -9.17
N TRP A 61 -10.75 -11.77 -9.66
CA TRP A 61 -9.42 -12.35 -9.40
C TRP A 61 -8.27 -11.48 -9.94
N PRO A 62 -8.30 -11.02 -11.21
CA PRO A 62 -7.32 -10.06 -11.71
C PRO A 62 -7.29 -8.76 -10.90
N LYS A 63 -8.47 -8.23 -10.54
CA LYS A 63 -8.58 -7.00 -9.73
C LYS A 63 -7.91 -7.16 -8.36
N MET A 64 -8.12 -8.30 -7.69
CA MET A 64 -7.46 -8.60 -6.41
C MET A 64 -5.95 -8.77 -6.55
N LEU A 65 -5.49 -9.42 -7.61
CA LEU A 65 -4.05 -9.58 -7.86
C LEU A 65 -3.38 -8.22 -8.07
N ILE A 66 -3.99 -7.33 -8.86
CA ILE A 66 -3.51 -5.96 -9.07
C ILE A 66 -3.54 -5.19 -7.75
N PHE A 67 -4.64 -5.28 -6.99
CA PHE A 67 -4.81 -4.59 -5.72
C PHE A 67 -3.71 -4.96 -4.71
N LEU A 68 -3.46 -6.26 -4.50
CA LEU A 68 -2.48 -6.73 -3.51
C LEU A 68 -1.03 -6.48 -3.95
N SER A 69 -0.72 -6.69 -5.23
CA SER A 69 0.62 -6.42 -5.78
C SER A 69 0.95 -4.92 -5.73
N ALA A 70 -0.02 -4.06 -6.06
CA ALA A 70 0.13 -2.63 -5.96
C ALA A 70 0.26 -2.14 -4.50
N GLN A 71 -0.44 -2.75 -3.55
CA GLN A 71 -0.21 -2.45 -2.13
C GLN A 71 1.21 -2.78 -1.68
N TYR A 72 1.70 -3.97 -2.03
CA TYR A 72 3.07 -4.35 -1.69
C TYR A 72 4.07 -3.35 -2.28
N LEU A 73 3.98 -3.11 -3.59
CA LEU A 73 4.90 -2.23 -4.31
C LEU A 73 4.80 -0.79 -3.82
N GLY A 74 3.59 -0.29 -3.58
CA GLY A 74 3.34 1.05 -3.07
C GLY A 74 4.05 1.32 -1.76
N TYR A 75 3.79 0.50 -0.74
CA TYR A 75 4.42 0.67 0.57
C TYR A 75 5.92 0.42 0.55
N PHE A 76 6.38 -0.55 -0.25
CA PHE A 76 7.81 -0.79 -0.46
C PHE A 76 8.51 0.44 -1.04
N LEU A 77 7.97 1.00 -2.14
CA LEU A 77 8.53 2.17 -2.80
C LEU A 77 8.44 3.41 -1.90
N MET A 78 7.33 3.59 -1.18
CA MET A 78 7.17 4.72 -0.26
C MET A 78 8.26 4.72 0.82
N MET A 79 8.60 3.56 1.38
CA MET A 79 9.72 3.43 2.32
C MET A 79 11.09 3.65 1.68
N MET A 80 11.30 3.21 0.43
CA MET A 80 12.54 3.45 -0.30
C MET A 80 12.74 4.94 -0.63
N VAL A 81 11.66 5.62 -1.05
CA VAL A 81 11.66 7.08 -1.26
C VAL A 81 11.89 7.81 0.06
N MET A 82 11.19 7.44 1.12
CA MET A 82 11.38 8.04 2.45
C MET A 82 12.82 7.89 2.94
N LYS A 83 13.43 6.71 2.75
CA LYS A 83 14.85 6.51 3.02
C LYS A 83 15.73 7.49 2.25
N GLN A 84 15.49 7.66 0.95
CA GLN A 84 16.29 8.55 0.11
C GLN A 84 16.10 10.02 0.52
N VAL A 85 14.88 10.44 0.83
CA VAL A 85 14.57 11.79 1.31
C VAL A 85 15.27 12.06 2.65
N ILE A 86 15.19 11.14 3.61
CA ILE A 86 15.88 11.30 4.91
C ILE A 86 17.40 11.35 4.73
N ARG A 87 17.95 10.57 3.79
CA ARG A 87 19.38 10.61 3.46
C ARG A 87 19.77 11.98 2.89
N LEU A 88 18.99 12.52 1.95
CA LEU A 88 19.24 13.82 1.34
C LEU A 88 19.07 14.98 2.35
N ALA A 89 18.10 14.90 3.25
CA ALA A 89 17.85 15.92 4.27
C ALA A 89 18.86 15.91 5.44
N ARG A 90 19.71 14.88 5.53
CA ARG A 90 20.79 14.75 6.52
C ARG A 90 22.18 15.00 5.91
N LEU A 91 22.26 15.22 4.60
CA LEU A 91 23.40 15.85 3.93
C LEU A 91 23.29 17.37 4.11
#